data_AF-A0A8T2WCR3-F1
#
_entry.id   AF-A0A8T2WCR3-F1
#
_cell.length_a   1.000
_cell.length_b   1.000
_cell.length_c   1.000
_cell.angle_alpha   90.00
_cell.angle_beta   90.00
_cell.angle_gamma   90.00
#
_symmetry.space_group_name_H-M   'P 1'
#
loop_
_entity.id
_entity.type
_entity.pdbx_description
1 polymer ?
#
loop_
_entity_poly.entity_id
_entity_poly.type
_entity_poly.pdbx_seq_one_letter_code
_entity_poly.pdbx_strand_id
1 'polypeptide(L)'
;QGYENPREATGRNVCAKCHLANKPVGIEVPQAVLPDTVFEAVVRIPYDMQLKQVLANGKKGALNVGAVLILPEGFELAPPDRISPEIKEKMGNLSF
;
A
#
# COMPACT_ATOMS: atom_id res chain seq x y z
N GLN A 1 3.49 -11.95 10.83
CA GLN A 1 3.56 -13.00 11.86
C GLN A 1 2.49 -12.87 12.96
N GLY A 2 1.97 -11.67 13.29
CA GLY A 2 1.02 -11.51 14.41
C GLY A 2 -0.47 -11.74 14.14
N TYR A 3 -0.87 -11.87 12.87
CA TYR A 3 -2.27 -12.07 12.46
C TYR A 3 -2.32 -12.96 11.23
N GLU A 4 -3.24 -13.92 11.19
CA GLU A 4 -3.48 -14.79 10.04
C GLU A 4 -4.18 -14.03 8.91
N ASN A 5 -5.22 -13.26 9.25
CA ASN A 5 -5.92 -12.39 8.31
C ASN A 5 -5.64 -10.91 8.64
N PRO A 6 -5.17 -10.10 7.66
CA PRO A 6 -4.92 -8.68 7.88
C PRO A 6 -6.20 -7.83 8.06
N ARG A 7 -7.39 -8.36 7.77
CA ARG A 7 -8.68 -7.69 7.88
C ARG A 7 -9.64 -8.46 8.78
N GLU A 8 -10.18 -7.78 9.78
CA GLU A 8 -11.20 -8.32 10.68
C GLU A 8 -12.57 -8.36 9.99
N ALA A 9 -13.50 -9.17 10.50
CA ALA A 9 -14.88 -9.25 9.99
C ALA A 9 -15.63 -7.90 10.04
N THR A 10 -15.21 -6.99 10.93
CA THR A 10 -15.71 -5.60 11.01
C THR A 10 -15.23 -4.71 9.86
N GLY A 11 -14.30 -5.22 9.03
CA GLY A 11 -13.62 -4.46 7.99
C GLY A 11 -12.40 -3.68 8.48
N ARG A 12 -12.11 -3.67 9.78
CA ARG A 12 -10.93 -3.01 10.36
C ARG A 12 -9.65 -3.77 9.99
N ASN A 13 -8.65 -3.06 9.48
CA ASN A 13 -7.32 -3.63 9.23
C ASN A 13 -6.48 -3.69 10.50
N VAL A 14 -5.71 -4.76 10.68
CA VAL A 14 -4.95 -5.04 11.91
C VAL A 14 -3.85 -4.00 12.20
N CYS A 15 -3.39 -3.24 11.19
CA CYS A 15 -2.45 -2.12 11.38
C CYS A 15 -2.98 -1.10 12.40
N ALA A 16 -4.30 -0.93 12.47
CA ALA A 16 -4.96 0.00 13.40
C ALA A 16 -4.91 -0.46 14.88
N LYS A 17 -4.37 -1.66 15.19
CA LYS A 17 -4.12 -2.08 16.57
C LYS A 17 -2.87 -1.45 17.17
N CYS A 18 -1.93 -1.00 16.33
CA CYS A 18 -0.68 -0.34 16.75
C CYS A 18 -0.59 1.10 16.23
N HIS A 19 -1.02 1.36 15.00
CA HIS A 19 -1.10 2.71 14.44
C HIS A 19 -2.43 3.35 14.82
N LEU A 20 -2.44 3.99 16.00
CA LEU A 20 -3.67 4.47 16.66
C LEU A 20 -4.25 5.75 16.06
N ALA A 21 -3.42 6.56 15.41
CA ALA A 21 -3.85 7.79 14.75
C ALA A 21 -4.48 7.48 13.39
N ASN A 22 -5.67 8.03 13.12
CA ASN A 22 -6.32 7.92 11.83
C ASN A 22 -5.81 9.02 10.88
N LYS A 23 -5.39 8.63 9.68
CA LYS A 23 -5.12 9.53 8.55
C LYS A 23 -5.76 8.95 7.28
N PRO A 24 -6.35 9.80 6.42
CA PRO A 24 -6.95 9.33 5.19
C PRO A 24 -5.90 8.82 4.22
N VAL A 25 -6.27 7.81 3.44
CA VAL A 25 -5.50 7.27 2.31
C VAL A 25 -6.41 7.21 1.09
N GLY A 26 -5.85 7.33 -0.11
CA GLY A 26 -6.56 7.21 -1.38
C GLY A 26 -6.16 5.94 -2.11
N ILE A 27 -7.10 5.34 -2.83
CA ILE A 27 -6.85 4.25 -3.78
C ILE A 27 -7.62 4.54 -5.06
N GLU A 28 -6.95 4.44 -6.19
CA GLU A 28 -7.54 4.58 -7.52
C GLU A 28 -7.24 3.32 -8.33
N VAL A 29 -8.28 2.76 -8.93
CA VAL A 29 -8.23 1.60 -9.82
C VAL A 29 -9.16 1.88 -11.00
N PRO A 30 -8.96 1.24 -12.16
CA PRO A 30 -9.93 1.29 -13.24
C PRO A 30 -11.31 0.82 -12.77
N GLN A 31 -12.36 1.41 -13.34
CA GLN A 31 -13.74 1.03 -13.01
C GLN A 31 -14.04 -0.43 -13.39
N ALA A 32 -13.44 -0.91 -14.48
CA ALA A 32 -13.54 -2.28 -14.96
C ALA A 32 -12.20 -2.72 -15.56
N VAL A 33 -11.95 -4.02 -15.50
CA VAL A 33 -10.79 -4.68 -16.10
C VAL A 33 -11.26 -5.91 -16.88
N LEU A 34 -10.61 -6.18 -18.00
CA LEU A 34 -10.87 -7.42 -18.74
C LEU A 34 -10.16 -8.60 -18.06
N PRO A 35 -10.62 -9.84 -18.28
CA PRO A 35 -9.91 -11.02 -17.84
C PRO A 35 -8.45 -11.01 -18.33
N ASP A 36 -7.56 -11.56 -17.51
CA ASP A 36 -6.14 -11.70 -17.83
C ASP A 36 -5.48 -10.40 -18.32
N THR A 37 -5.80 -9.26 -17.69
CA THR A 37 -5.26 -7.94 -18.05
C THR A 37 -4.55 -7.31 -16.86
N VAL A 38 -3.35 -6.79 -17.10
CA VAL A 38 -2.59 -6.01 -16.09
C VAL A 38 -3.19 -4.62 -15.97
N PHE A 39 -3.39 -4.15 -14.75
CA PHE A 39 -3.84 -2.79 -14.44
C PHE A 39 -3.08 -2.20 -13.26
N GLU A 40 -3.11 -0.87 -13.13
CA GLU A 40 -2.48 -0.14 -12.03
C GLU A 40 -3.48 0.10 -10.89
N ALA A 41 -3.05 -0.16 -9.66
CA ALA A 41 -3.72 0.31 -8.44
C ALA A 41 -2.88 1.41 -7.80
N VAL A 42 -3.33 2.66 -7.89
CA VAL A 42 -2.58 3.82 -7.40
C VAL A 42 -2.97 4.10 -5.95
N VAL A 43 -2.05 3.86 -5.02
CA VAL A 43 -2.23 4.13 -3.59
C VAL A 43 -1.59 5.46 -3.21
N ARG A 44 -2.38 6.37 -2.61
CA ARG A 44 -1.92 7.68 -2.14
C ARG A 44 -1.97 7.73 -0.61
N ILE A 45 -0.83 8.02 0.02
CA ILE A 45 -0.70 8.14 1.48
C ILE A 45 -0.21 9.56 1.80
N PRO A 46 -1.12 10.55 1.86
CA PRO A 46 -0.74 11.94 2.05
C PRO A 46 -0.23 12.18 3.48
N TYR A 47 0.86 12.92 3.58
CA TYR A 47 1.32 13.51 4.84
C TYR A 47 2.09 14.80 4.57
N ASP A 48 2.21 15.62 5.61
CA ASP A 48 3.00 16.84 5.55
C ASP A 48 4.50 16.51 5.56
N MET A 49 5.15 16.71 4.41
CA MET A 49 6.57 16.45 4.19
C MET A 49 7.49 17.39 4.99
N GLN A 50 6.97 18.51 5.53
CA GLN A 50 7.73 19.42 6.38
C GLN A 50 7.86 18.91 7.82
N LEU A 51 6.97 18.00 8.23
CA LEU A 51 6.98 17.44 9.58
C LEU A 51 7.96 16.28 9.71
N LYS A 52 8.61 16.20 10.86
CA LYS A 52 9.51 15.11 11.25
C LYS A 52 8.92 14.32 12.41
N GLN A 53 9.09 13.01 12.41
CA GLN A 53 8.72 12.14 13.53
C GLN A 53 9.89 11.91 14.49
N VAL A 54 9.58 11.51 15.73
CA VAL A 54 10.59 11.03 16.68
C VAL A 54 10.95 9.59 16.33
N LEU A 55 12.23 9.31 16.11
CA LEU A 55 12.75 7.98 15.83
C LEU A 55 13.03 7.22 17.14
N ALA A 56 13.31 5.91 17.04
CA ALA A 56 13.61 5.06 18.20
C ALA A 56 14.79 5.55 19.06
N ASN A 57 15.74 6.30 18.49
CA ASN A 57 16.87 6.91 19.21
C ASN A 57 16.55 8.29 19.80
N GLY A 58 15.29 8.73 19.77
CA GLY A 58 14.83 10.04 20.27
C GLY A 58 15.09 11.22 19.33
N LYS A 59 15.81 11.04 18.20
CA LYS A 59 16.07 12.13 17.24
C LYS A 59 14.88 12.33 16.30
N LYS A 60 14.75 13.52 15.70
CA LYS A 60 13.76 13.81 14.66
C LYS A 60 14.23 13.33 13.29
N GLY A 61 13.37 12.63 12.55
CA GLY A 61 13.65 12.10 11.21
C GLY A 61 12.43 12.07 10.29
N ALA A 62 12.64 11.62 9.06
CA ALA A 62 11.58 11.48 8.06
C ALA A 62 10.58 10.37 8.42
N LEU A 63 9.39 10.44 7.84
CA LEU A 63 8.38 9.39 7.94
C LEU A 63 8.63 8.33 6.87
N ASN A 64 8.44 7.06 7.26
CA ASN A 64 8.37 5.95 6.34
C ASN A 64 6.91 5.55 6.14
N VAL A 65 6.60 4.98 4.98
CA VAL A 65 5.25 4.54 4.62
C VAL A 65 5.25 3.05 4.28
N GLY A 66 4.07 2.44 4.44
CA GLY A 66 3.80 1.06 4.06
C GLY A 66 2.30 0.87 3.91
N ALA A 67 1.90 -0.15 3.15
CA ALA A 67 0.50 -0.46 2.91
C ALA A 67 0.28 -1.98 2.86
N VAL A 68 -0.96 -2.38 3.09
CA VAL A 68 -1.46 -3.73 2.81
C VAL A 68 -2.62 -3.57 1.86
N LEU A 69 -2.52 -4.17 0.68
CA LEU A 69 -3.58 -4.19 -0.33
C LEU A 69 -4.20 -5.59 -0.35
N ILE A 70 -5.50 -5.67 -0.12
CA ILE A 70 -6.26 -6.94 -0.13
C ILE A 70 -7.04 -6.98 -1.43
N LEU A 71 -6.67 -7.90 -2.31
CA LEU A 71 -7.31 -8.10 -3.60
C LEU A 71 -8.37 -9.21 -3.53
N PRO A 72 -9.36 -9.23 -4.44
CA PRO A 72 -10.23 -10.38 -4.61
C PRO A 72 -9.45 -11.64 -4.97
N GLU A 73 -10.05 -12.79 -4.71
CA GLU A 73 -9.46 -14.08 -5.10
C GLU A 73 -9.21 -14.13 -6.61
N GLY A 74 -8.07 -14.71 -7.01
CA GLY A 74 -7.62 -14.79 -8.40
C GLY A 74 -6.87 -13.56 -8.92
N PHE A 75 -6.87 -12.44 -8.19
CA PHE A 75 -6.01 -11.31 -8.49
C PHE A 75 -4.66 -11.46 -7.79
N GLU A 76 -3.59 -11.25 -8.54
CA GLU A 76 -2.22 -11.37 -8.06
C GLU A 76 -1.36 -10.22 -8.59
N LEU A 77 -0.14 -10.10 -8.04
CA LEU A 77 0.84 -9.18 -8.58
C LEU A 77 1.18 -9.61 -10.01
N ALA A 78 1.13 -8.66 -10.95
CA ALA A 78 1.49 -8.93 -12.33
C ALA A 78 2.92 -9.50 -12.41
N PRO A 79 3.15 -10.59 -13.14
CA PRO A 79 4.47 -11.17 -13.25
C PRO A 79 5.40 -10.23 -14.04
N PRO A 80 6.72 -10.23 -13.77
CA PRO A 80 7.64 -9.19 -14.28
C PRO A 80 7.70 -9.06 -15.80
N ASP A 81 7.41 -10.13 -16.53
CA ASP A 81 7.38 -10.21 -17.99
C ASP A 81 6.14 -9.52 -18.60
N ARG A 82 5.09 -9.32 -17.81
CA ARG A 82 3.85 -8.64 -18.22
C ARG A 82 3.79 -7.17 -17.83
N ILE A 83 4.80 -6.67 -17.12
CA ILE A 83 4.88 -5.27 -16.69
C ILE A 83 5.57 -4.46 -17.79
N SER A 84 4.88 -3.45 -18.33
CA SER A 84 5.47 -2.55 -19.33
C SER A 84 6.62 -1.73 -18.72
N PRO A 85 7.59 -1.26 -19.52
CA PRO A 85 8.69 -0.42 -19.01
C PRO A 85 8.20 0.83 -18.28
N GLU A 86 7.11 1.44 -18.74
CA GLU A 86 6.49 2.62 -18.11
C GLU A 86 5.95 2.31 -16.70
N ILE A 87 5.23 1.19 -16.55
CA ILE A 87 4.71 0.77 -15.23
C ILE A 87 5.87 0.44 -14.31
N LYS A 88 6.91 -0.23 -14.83
CA LYS A 88 8.10 -0.58 -14.06
C LYS A 88 8.84 0.66 -13.54
N GLU A 89 8.93 1.72 -14.35
CA GLU A 89 9.51 3.00 -13.93
C GLU A 89 8.68 3.65 -12.81
N LYS A 90 7.35 3.65 -12.90
CA LYS A 90 6.45 4.16 -11.85
C LYS A 90 6.55 3.36 -10.54
N MET A 91 6.73 2.05 -10.61
CA MET A 91 6.94 1.18 -9.44
C MET A 91 8.29 1.47 -8.75
N GLY A 92 9.27 1.97 -9.50
CA GLY A 92 10.60 2.28 -8.99
C GLY A 92 11.26 1.06 -8.35
N ASN A 93 11.80 1.24 -7.14
CA ASN A 93 12.49 0.19 -6.39
C ASN A 93 11.59 -0.52 -5.38
N LEU A 94 10.27 -0.41 -5.51
CA LEU A 94 9.34 -1.10 -4.62
C LEU A 94 9.40 -2.61 -4.88
N SER A 95 9.50 -3.38 -3.80
CA SER A 95 9.34 -4.83 -3.82
C SER A 95 8.02 -5.16 -3.14
N PHE A 96 7.13 -5.81 -3.89
CA PHE A 96 5.79 -6.19 -3.46
C PHE A 96 5.74 -7.67 -3.08
#